data_AF-A0A2R6DPI7-F1
#
_entry.id   AF-A0A2R6DPI7-F1
#
_cell.length_a   1.000
_cell.length_b   1.000
_cell.length_c   1.000
_cell.angle_alpha   90.00
_cell.angle_beta   90.00
_cell.angle_gamma   90.00
#
_symmetry.space_group_name_H-M   'P 1'
#
loop_
_entity.id
_entity.type
_entity.pdbx_description
1 polymer ?
#
loop_
_entity_poly.entity_id
_entity_poly.type
_entity_poly.pdbx_seq_one_letter_code
_entity_poly.pdbx_strand_id
1 'polypeptide(L)'
;MNNGMLVFDLGDFPTMPGPALQVVPSAERDCARLYQHRAIGDDCVRMDALIFFGEEWFVDTHTLTTFDAGTVADSLNELGYAVETHDWYGDAPTVMADPAVVVAH
;
A
#
# COMPACT_ATOMS: atom_id res chain seq x y z
N MET A 1 4.60 -27.40 -4.84
CA MET A 1 4.03 -26.65 -3.70
C MET A 1 3.87 -25.23 -4.19
N ASN A 2 2.68 -24.64 -4.06
CA ASN A 2 2.51 -23.21 -4.34
C ASN A 2 3.20 -22.47 -3.19
N ASN A 3 4.38 -21.94 -3.44
CA ASN A 3 5.03 -20.98 -2.54
C ASN A 3 4.23 -19.68 -2.65
N GLY A 4 3.11 -19.61 -1.93
CA GLY A 4 2.25 -18.44 -1.92
C GLY A 4 3.00 -17.28 -1.25
N MET A 5 3.04 -16.13 -1.91
CA MET A 5 3.58 -14.91 -1.34
C MET A 5 2.45 -14.14 -0.66
N LEU A 6 2.66 -13.73 0.59
CA LEU A 6 1.78 -12.80 1.29
C LEU A 6 2.41 -11.41 1.20
N VAL A 7 1.61 -10.41 0.80
CA VAL A 7 2.04 -9.01 0.71
C VAL A 7 1.05 -8.17 1.52
N PHE A 8 1.58 -7.38 2.44
CA PHE A 8 0.80 -6.48 3.28
C PHE A 8 1.31 -5.05 3.13
N ASP A 9 0.41 -4.17 2.72
CA ASP A 9 0.65 -2.73 2.70
C ASP A 9 0.19 -2.14 4.05
N LEU A 10 1.12 -1.50 4.76
CA LEU A 10 0.96 -1.02 6.13
C LEU A 10 1.24 0.48 6.23
N GLY A 11 0.60 1.15 7.18
CA GLY A 11 0.85 2.56 7.50
C GLY A 11 -0.32 3.23 8.22
N ASP A 12 -0.13 4.52 8.52
CA ASP A 12 -1.18 5.38 9.06
C ASP A 12 -1.94 6.07 7.92
N PHE A 13 -3.20 5.69 7.71
CA PHE A 13 -4.02 6.23 6.63
C PHE A 13 -4.97 7.32 7.13
N PRO A 14 -4.79 8.59 6.71
CA PRO A 14 -5.65 9.67 7.15
C PRO A 14 -7.06 9.54 6.55
N THR A 15 -8.07 10.00 7.30
CA THR A 15 -9.42 10.18 6.76
C THR A 15 -9.39 11.21 5.62
N MET A 16 -9.89 10.82 4.45
CA MET A 16 -9.92 11.70 3.27
C MET A 16 -11.33 12.29 3.08
N PRO A 17 -11.47 13.62 2.89
CA PRO A 17 -12.76 14.25 2.59
C PRO A 17 -13.26 13.95 1.16
N GLY A 18 -12.39 13.45 0.29
CA GLY A 18 -12.68 13.04 -1.08
C GLY A 18 -11.42 12.51 -1.78
N PRO A 19 -11.51 12.07 -3.04
CA PRO A 19 -10.37 11.55 -3.80
C PRO A 19 -9.27 12.60 -4.00
N ALA A 20 -8.02 12.17 -3.92
CA ALA A 20 -6.83 12.97 -4.20
C ALA A 20 -6.19 12.53 -5.52
N LEU A 21 -5.65 13.49 -6.28
CA LEU A 21 -4.85 13.23 -7.47
C LEU A 21 -3.37 13.37 -7.11
N GLN A 22 -2.59 12.34 -7.41
CA GLN A 22 -1.15 12.30 -7.28
C GLN A 22 -0.53 12.05 -8.65
N VAL A 23 0.54 12.76 -8.97
CA VAL A 23 1.37 12.46 -10.14
C VAL A 23 2.73 12.02 -9.63
N VAL A 24 3.12 10.80 -9.98
CA VAL A 24 4.42 10.21 -9.65
C VAL A 24 5.28 10.26 -10.90
N PRO A 25 6.34 11.09 -10.92
CA PRO A 25 7.31 11.04 -12.00
C PRO A 25 8.05 9.70 -11.95
N SER A 26 8.28 9.07 -13.10
CA SER A 26 9.11 7.88 -13.19
C SER A 26 10.06 7.96 -14.37
N ALA A 27 11.14 7.18 -14.33
CA ALA A 27 12.14 7.15 -15.40
C ALA A 27 11.59 6.66 -16.74
N GLU A 28 10.51 5.87 -16.73
CA GLU A 28 9.90 5.33 -17.96
C GLU A 28 8.75 6.21 -18.45
N ARG A 29 7.78 6.51 -17.58
CA ARG A 29 6.64 7.41 -17.85
C ARG A 29 6.04 7.96 -16.56
N ASP A 30 5.57 9.20 -16.59
CA ASP A 30 4.78 9.76 -15.50
C ASP A 30 3.49 8.95 -15.30
N CYS A 31 3.17 8.69 -14.04
CA CYS A 31 1.97 7.99 -13.63
C CYS A 31 1.06 8.96 -12.87
N ALA A 32 -0.21 9.05 -13.23
CA ALA A 32 -1.20 9.75 -12.42
C ALA A 32 -2.08 8.74 -11.67
N ARG A 33 -2.33 9.01 -10.39
CA ARG A 33 -3.13 8.17 -9.50
C ARG A 33 -4.22 9.02 -8.87
N LEU A 34 -5.47 8.73 -9.20
CA LEU A 34 -6.63 9.26 -8.49
C LEU A 34 -7.03 8.24 -7.43
N TYR A 35 -6.88 8.57 -6.14
CA TYR A 35 -7.07 7.61 -5.05
C TYR A 35 -7.86 8.17 -3.87
N GLN A 36 -8.45 7.26 -3.10
CA GLN A 36 -9.08 7.56 -1.82
C GLN A 36 -8.87 6.41 -0.83
N HIS A 37 -8.78 6.75 0.45
CA HIS A 37 -8.81 5.81 1.56
C HIS A 37 -10.20 5.84 2.21
N ARG A 38 -10.78 4.67 2.43
CA ARG A 38 -12.06 4.51 3.12
C ARG A 38 -11.90 3.57 4.29
N ALA A 39 -12.21 4.03 5.50
CA ALA A 39 -12.27 3.15 6.67
C ALA A 39 -13.34 2.08 6.46
N ILE A 40 -12.99 0.81 6.72
CA ILE A 40 -13.91 -0.34 6.60
C ILE A 40 -13.94 -1.20 7.87
N GLY A 41 -13.22 -0.80 8.92
CA GLY A 41 -13.17 -1.43 10.23
C GLY A 41 -12.27 -0.61 11.15
N ASP A 42 -12.02 -1.13 12.35
CA ASP A 42 -11.22 -0.43 13.36
C ASP A 42 -9.75 -0.29 12.92
N ASP A 43 -9.18 -1.35 12.34
CA ASP A 43 -7.77 -1.38 11.89
C ASP A 43 -7.60 -1.64 10.37
N CYS A 44 -8.67 -1.41 9.60
CA CYS A 44 -8.72 -1.75 8.18
C CYS A 44 -9.19 -0.58 7.34
N VAL A 45 -8.41 -0.27 6.31
CA VAL A 45 -8.71 0.78 5.34
C VAL A 45 -8.73 0.16 3.95
N ARG A 46 -9.71 0.53 3.12
CA ARG A 46 -9.71 0.19 1.70
C ARG A 46 -9.09 1.34 0.92
N MET A 47 -8.08 1.03 0.11
CA MET A 47 -7.61 1.92 -0.93
C MET A 47 -8.42 1.66 -2.20
N ASP A 48 -9.00 2.71 -2.78
CA ASP A 48 -9.47 2.68 -4.15
C ASP A 48 -8.61 3.63 -4.97
N ALA A 49 -8.00 3.12 -6.04
CA ALA A 49 -7.17 3.90 -6.94
C ALA A 49 -7.52 3.63 -8.40
N LEU A 50 -7.50 4.69 -9.19
CA LEU A 50 -7.48 4.66 -10.65
C LEU A 50 -6.11 5.16 -11.10
N ILE A 51 -5.35 4.29 -11.76
CA ILE A 51 -3.99 4.55 -12.21
C ILE A 51 -3.99 4.82 -13.70
N PHE A 52 -3.35 5.90 -14.12
CA PHE A 52 -3.26 6.36 -15.50
C PHE A 52 -1.81 6.37 -15.96
N PHE A 53 -1.57 5.72 -17.10
CA PHE A 53 -0.29 5.69 -17.82
C PHE A 53 -0.52 6.18 -19.26
N GLY A 54 -0.43 7.49 -19.47
CA GLY A 54 -0.79 8.09 -20.76
C GLY A 54 -2.28 7.90 -21.06
N GLU A 55 -2.61 7.15 -22.12
CA GLU A 55 -4.00 6.85 -22.51
C GLU A 55 -4.53 5.55 -21.88
N GLU A 56 -3.66 4.75 -21.25
CA GLU A 56 -4.03 3.51 -20.59
C GLU A 56 -4.37 3.75 -19.13
N TRP A 57 -5.29 2.95 -18.59
CA TRP A 57 -5.64 3.00 -17.17
C TRP A 57 -6.01 1.63 -16.61
N PHE A 58 -5.83 1.48 -15.30
CA PHE A 58 -6.31 0.34 -14.54
C PHE A 58 -6.77 0.73 -13.14
N VAL A 59 -7.58 -0.14 -12.53
CA VAL A 59 -8.01 0.02 -11.14
C VAL A 59 -7.10 -0.80 -10.25
N ASP A 60 -6.63 -0.18 -9.19
CA ASP A 60 -5.95 -0.85 -8.09
C ASP A 60 -6.80 -0.65 -6.83
N THR A 61 -7.25 -1.75 -6.23
CA THR A 61 -8.11 -1.73 -5.04
C THR A 61 -7.69 -2.87 -4.14
N HIS A 62 -7.24 -2.52 -2.95
CA HIS A 62 -6.77 -3.48 -1.96
C HIS A 62 -7.07 -2.98 -0.55
N THR A 63 -7.00 -3.91 0.39
CA THR A 63 -7.15 -3.60 1.81
C THR A 63 -5.77 -3.31 2.38
N LEU A 64 -5.68 -2.18 3.05
CA LEU A 64 -4.57 -1.71 3.84
C LEU A 64 -4.86 -2.03 5.31
N THR A 65 -3.82 -2.38 6.06
CA THR A 65 -3.97 -2.69 7.48
C THR A 65 -3.16 -1.73 8.34
N THR A 66 -3.77 -1.18 9.39
CA THR A 66 -3.12 -0.22 10.30
C THR A 66 -2.41 -0.94 11.44
N PHE A 67 -1.59 -1.94 11.10
CA PHE A 67 -0.68 -2.55 12.06
C PHE A 67 0.71 -1.97 11.93
N ASP A 68 1.42 -1.92 13.05
CA ASP A 68 2.85 -1.67 13.09
C ASP A 68 3.58 -2.76 12.28
N ALA A 69 4.47 -2.33 11.38
CA ALA A 69 5.19 -3.23 10.48
C ALA A 69 6.06 -4.24 11.24
N GLY A 70 6.65 -3.85 12.37
CA GLY A 70 7.42 -4.75 13.23
C GLY A 70 6.54 -5.87 13.80
N THR A 71 5.35 -5.53 14.29
CA THR A 71 4.38 -6.49 14.83
C THR A 71 3.95 -7.53 13.79
N VAL A 72 3.70 -7.10 12.54
CA VAL A 72 3.35 -8.02 11.45
C VAL A 72 4.52 -8.91 11.08
N ALA A 73 5.73 -8.35 10.95
CA ALA A 73 6.93 -9.11 10.62
C ALA A 73 7.27 -10.16 11.69
N ASP A 74 7.22 -9.79 12.97
CA ASP A 74 7.46 -10.69 14.10
C ASP A 74 6.45 -11.85 14.09
N SER A 75 5.16 -11.54 13.90
CA SER A 75 4.10 -12.57 13.84
C SER A 75 4.30 -13.54 12.67
N LEU A 76 4.73 -13.06 11.50
CA LEU A 76 4.99 -13.91 10.33
C LEU A 76 6.26 -14.76 10.51
N ASN A 77 7.30 -14.19 11.14
CA ASN A 77 8.51 -14.93 11.51
C ASN A 77 8.20 -16.05 12.50
N GLU A 78 7.34 -15.82 13.50
CA GLU A 78 6.90 -16.85 14.46
C GLU A 78 6.16 -18.02 13.78
N LEU A 79 5.44 -17.73 12.68
CA LEU A 79 4.77 -18.74 11.86
C LEU A 79 5.73 -19.47 10.90
N GLY A 80 7.00 -19.09 10.86
CA GLY A 80 8.05 -19.76 10.09
C GLY A 80 8.23 -19.24 8.65
N TYR A 81 7.67 -18.08 8.31
CA TYR A 81 7.90 -17.44 7.02
C TYR A 81 9.23 -16.68 7.02
N ALA A 82 9.86 -16.59 5.84
CA ALA A 82 10.93 -15.62 5.62
C ALA A 82 10.30 -14.26 5.27
N VAL A 83 10.61 -13.22 6.04
CA VAL A 83 9.97 -11.90 5.92
C VAL A 83 10.95 -10.83 5.42
N GLU A 84 10.51 -10.02 4.47
CA GLU A 84 11.20 -8.83 3.99
C GLU A 84 10.28 -7.60 4.16
N THR A 85 10.85 -6.46 4.59
CA THR A 85 10.14 -5.19 4.69
C THR A 85 10.75 -4.19 3.72
N HIS A 86 9.92 -3.54 2.93
CA HIS A 86 10.32 -2.55 1.94
C HIS A 86 9.65 -1.21 2.21
N ASP A 87 10.30 -0.11 1.84
CA ASP A 87 9.69 1.20 1.84
C ASP A 87 8.56 1.26 0.80
N TRP A 88 7.47 1.97 1.10
CA TRP A 88 6.46 2.25 0.08
C TRP A 88 7.03 3.16 -1.02
N TYR A 89 6.35 3.21 -2.17
CA TYR A 89 6.82 3.94 -3.36
C TYR A 89 7.42 5.32 -3.01
N GLY A 90 8.68 5.53 -3.40
CA GLY A 90 9.44 6.75 -3.10
C GLY A 90 8.76 8.02 -3.60
N ASP A 91 8.92 9.11 -2.84
CA ASP A 91 8.36 10.45 -3.11
C ASP A 91 6.81 10.52 -3.19
N ALA A 92 6.09 9.60 -2.55
CA ALA A 92 4.66 9.75 -2.38
C ALA A 92 4.38 11.08 -1.63
N PRO A 93 3.57 12.01 -2.18
CA PRO A 93 3.13 13.21 -1.49
C PRO A 93 2.03 12.79 -0.52
N THR A 94 2.39 11.98 0.44
CA THR A 94 1.44 11.41 1.36
C THR A 94 1.77 11.91 2.74
N VAL A 95 0.75 12.55 3.32
CA VAL A 95 0.63 12.92 4.73
C VAL A 95 0.60 11.70 5.66
N MET A 96 1.03 10.53 5.18
CA MET A 96 1.01 9.25 5.89
C MET A 96 2.39 9.07 6.51
N ALA A 97 2.45 8.96 7.83
CA ALA A 97 3.70 8.64 8.50
C ALA A 97 4.09 7.19 8.16
N ASP A 98 5.33 7.01 7.71
CA ASP A 98 6.06 5.74 7.66
C ASP A 98 5.35 4.54 7.00
N PRO A 99 4.91 4.64 5.73
CA PRO A 99 4.32 3.49 5.06
C PRO A 99 5.34 2.43 4.64
N ALA A 100 4.97 1.16 4.80
CA ALA A 100 5.83 0.02 4.50
C ALA A 100 5.06 -1.12 3.81
N VAL A 101 5.80 -1.95 3.06
CA VAL A 101 5.30 -3.19 2.46
C VAL A 101 6.02 -4.37 3.12
N VAL A 102 5.27 -5.29 3.71
CA VAL A 102 5.80 -6.54 4.28
C VAL A 102 5.50 -7.71 3.36
N VAL A 103 6.54 -8.46 2.97
CA VAL A 103 6.47 -9.62 2.08
C VAL A 103 6.92 -10.87 2.83
N ALA A 104 6.13 -11.95 2.74
CA ALA A 104 6.44 -13.24 3.37
C ALA A 104 6.39 -14.39 2.37
N HIS A 105 7.37 -15.32 2.49
CA HIS A 105 7.62 -16.46 1.59
C HIS A 105 7.62 -17.82 2.28
#